data_AF-A0A0G4M9V5-F1
#
_entry.id   AF-A0A0G4M9V5-F1
#
_cell.length_a   1.000
_cell.length_b   1.000
_cell.length_c   1.000
_cell.angle_alpha   90.00
_cell.angle_beta   90.00
_cell.angle_gamma   90.00
#
_symmetry.space_group_name_H-M   'P 1'
#
loop_
_entity.id
_entity.type
_entity.pdbx_description
1 polymer ?
#
loop_
_entity_poly.entity_id
_entity_poly.type
_entity_poly.pdbx_seq_one_letter_code
_entity_poly.pdbx_strand_id
1 'polypeptide(L)'
;MDEDVEAQHHHHVPTNAFLSLGLQTSIAIALHKFPEGFITYATNHANPSLGFSVFMALFVHNISEGFAMALPLYMALGSRLRALLWSSLLGGLSQPLGAAIAVLWFRIANHTHMAPSAVAYACMFAVTAGIMVSVALQLFVEALCLDHNRNLCIFFGFLGMALLGVSSAIASAH
;
A
#
# COMPACT_ATOMS: atom_id res chain seq x y z
N MET A 1 -27.05 -43.01 -23.29
CA MET A 1 -25.78 -43.21 -22.57
C MET A 1 -25.10 -41.86 -22.64
N ASP A 2 -25.13 -41.19 -21.49
CA ASP A 2 -24.39 -39.98 -21.08
C ASP A 2 -24.83 -38.69 -21.82
N GLU A 3 -25.98 -38.10 -21.46
CA GLU A 3 -26.20 -37.16 -20.34
C GLU A 3 -25.25 -35.95 -20.34
N ASP A 4 -25.84 -34.83 -20.74
CA ASP A 4 -25.33 -33.47 -20.73
C ASP A 4 -24.88 -33.05 -19.31
N VAL A 5 -23.57 -33.06 -19.04
CA VAL A 5 -22.99 -32.46 -17.83
C VAL A 5 -21.75 -31.65 -18.18
N GLU A 6 -21.93 -30.67 -19.05
CA GLU A 6 -21.02 -29.51 -19.10
C GLU A 6 -21.83 -28.26 -18.78
N ALA A 7 -22.46 -28.29 -17.60
CA ALA A 7 -22.95 -27.09 -16.95
C ALA A 7 -21.73 -26.25 -16.58
N GLN A 8 -21.29 -25.40 -17.53
CA GLN A 8 -20.41 -24.28 -17.25
C GLN A 8 -21.03 -23.50 -16.09
N HIS A 9 -20.50 -23.70 -14.88
CA HIS A 9 -20.71 -22.85 -13.73
C HIS A 9 -20.08 -21.48 -14.06
N HIS A 10 -20.78 -20.70 -14.88
CA HIS A 10 -20.57 -19.27 -14.98
C HIS A 10 -20.91 -18.70 -13.60
N HIS A 11 -19.92 -18.64 -12.71
CA HIS A 11 -19.96 -17.77 -11.56
C HIS A 11 -20.11 -16.35 -12.12
N HIS A 12 -21.36 -15.91 -12.29
CA HIS A 12 -21.72 -14.51 -12.38
C HIS A 12 -21.32 -13.92 -11.02
N VAL A 13 -20.05 -13.57 -10.86
CA VAL A 13 -19.60 -12.76 -9.75
C VAL A 13 -20.40 -11.46 -9.90
N PRO A 14 -21.30 -11.13 -8.96
CA PRO A 14 -22.17 -9.99 -9.12
C PRO A 14 -21.29 -8.76 -9.32
N THR A 15 -21.63 -7.89 -10.27
CA THR A 15 -20.93 -6.63 -10.53
C THR A 15 -20.71 -5.80 -9.26
N ASN A 16 -21.60 -5.96 -8.27
CA ASN A 16 -21.49 -5.37 -6.94
C ASN A 16 -20.29 -5.90 -6.12
N ALA A 17 -19.87 -7.16 -6.30
CA ALA A 17 -18.72 -7.73 -5.60
C ALA A 17 -17.40 -7.17 -6.13
N PHE A 18 -17.25 -6.99 -7.45
CA PHE A 18 -16.07 -6.32 -8.02
C PHE A 18 -16.01 -4.84 -7.65
N LEU A 19 -17.16 -4.16 -7.65
CA LEU A 19 -17.27 -2.78 -7.17
C LEU A 19 -16.83 -2.67 -5.71
N SER A 20 -17.35 -3.55 -4.84
CA SER A 20 -17.03 -3.55 -3.40
C SER A 20 -15.56 -3.88 -3.14
N LEU A 21 -15.02 -4.92 -3.80
CA LEU A 21 -13.63 -5.35 -3.63
C LEU A 21 -12.67 -4.28 -4.14
N GLY A 22 -12.88 -3.77 -5.35
CA GLY A 22 -11.99 -2.78 -5.95
C GLY A 22 -11.97 -1.43 -5.23
N LEU A 23 -13.13 -0.97 -4.72
CA LEU A 23 -13.19 0.20 -3.84
C LEU A 23 -12.51 -0.07 -2.51
N GLN A 24 -12.78 -1.21 -1.88
CA GLN A 24 -12.19 -1.56 -0.58
C GLN A 24 -10.67 -1.62 -0.66
N THR A 25 -10.12 -2.26 -1.68
CA THR A 25 -8.68 -2.33 -1.91
C THR A 25 -8.08 -0.96 -2.18
N SER A 26 -8.71 -0.15 -3.02
CA SER A 26 -8.21 1.19 -3.34
C SER A 26 -8.23 2.11 -2.12
N ILE A 27 -9.24 1.98 -1.25
CA ILE A 27 -9.31 2.71 0.03
C ILE A 27 -8.24 2.18 0.99
N ALA A 28 -8.06 0.87 1.11
CA ALA A 28 -7.01 0.28 1.95
C ALA A 28 -5.62 0.74 1.51
N ILE A 29 -5.37 0.80 0.19
CA ILE A 29 -4.12 1.33 -0.36
C ILE A 29 -3.98 2.82 -0.01
N ALA A 30 -4.99 3.63 -0.33
CA ALA A 30 -4.97 5.06 -0.02
C ALA A 30 -4.76 5.35 1.48
N LEU A 31 -5.29 4.51 2.37
CA LEU A 31 -5.15 4.66 3.82
C LEU A 31 -3.74 4.35 4.32
N HIS A 32 -3.00 3.42 3.71
CA HIS A 32 -1.63 3.15 4.16
C HIS A 32 -0.65 4.24 3.71
N LYS A 33 -0.94 4.96 2.62
CA LYS A 33 -0.08 6.05 2.15
C LYS A 33 -0.01 7.23 3.14
N PHE A 34 -0.96 7.34 4.08
CA PHE A 34 -0.88 8.32 5.16
C PHE A 34 0.32 8.05 6.08
N PRO A 35 0.48 6.85 6.70
CA PRO A 35 1.70 6.48 7.41
C PRO A 35 3.00 6.71 6.64
N GLU A 36 3.03 6.41 5.33
CA GLU A 36 4.24 6.65 4.51
C GLU A 36 4.58 8.12 4.41
N GLY A 37 3.59 8.97 4.14
CA GLY A 37 3.75 10.42 4.07
C GLY A 37 4.21 11.00 5.42
N PHE A 38 3.64 10.46 6.50
CA PHE A 38 4.06 10.81 7.85
C PHE A 38 5.56 10.49 8.05
N ILE A 39 5.99 9.25 7.80
CA ILE A 39 7.38 8.81 8.01
C ILE A 39 8.35 9.58 7.12
N THR A 40 7.96 9.87 5.88
CA THR A 40 8.77 10.67 4.94
C THR A 40 9.11 12.02 5.56
N TYR A 41 8.09 12.72 6.10
CA TYR A 41 8.29 13.99 6.77
C TYR A 41 9.13 13.85 8.05
N ALA A 42 8.78 12.89 8.91
CA ALA A 42 9.45 12.68 10.18
C ALA A 42 10.95 12.36 10.00
N THR A 43 11.29 11.54 9.00
CA THR A 43 12.67 11.18 8.67
C THR A 43 13.43 12.36 8.08
N ASN A 44 12.82 13.11 7.17
CA ASN A 44 13.43 14.31 6.61
C ASN A 44 13.66 15.40 7.66
N HIS A 45 12.74 15.54 8.62
CA HIS A 45 12.88 16.45 9.75
C HIS A 45 14.03 16.05 10.69
N ALA A 46 14.24 14.74 10.90
CA ALA A 46 15.33 14.23 11.73
C ALA A 46 16.71 14.31 11.03
N ASN A 47 16.78 13.95 9.75
CA ASN A 47 18.00 14.03 8.94
C ASN A 47 17.64 14.18 7.43
N PRO A 48 17.96 15.30 6.79
CA PRO A 48 17.62 15.53 5.38
C PRO A 48 18.21 14.51 4.39
N SER A 49 19.40 13.96 4.67
CA SER A 49 20.03 12.94 3.81
C SER A 49 19.27 11.60 3.87
N LEU A 50 18.86 11.20 5.08
CA LEU A 50 18.00 10.03 5.27
C LEU A 50 16.61 10.29 4.66
N GLY A 51 16.07 11.50 4.82
CA GLY A 51 14.80 11.92 4.22
C GLY A 51 14.79 11.78 2.70
N PHE A 52 15.85 12.24 2.03
CA PHE A 52 15.98 12.10 0.57
C PHE A 52 16.05 10.64 0.13
N SER A 53 16.79 9.81 0.86
CA SER A 53 16.90 8.37 0.59
C SER A 53 15.54 7.67 0.71
N VAL A 54 14.78 7.95 1.78
CA VAL A 54 13.43 7.43 1.98
C VAL A 54 12.46 7.93 0.91
N PHE A 55 12.54 9.21 0.55
CA PHE A 55 11.74 9.78 -0.53
C PHE A 55 11.96 9.06 -1.86
N MET A 56 13.22 8.79 -2.24
CA MET A 56 13.53 8.07 -3.47
C MET A 56 13.03 6.62 -3.45
N ALA A 57 13.14 5.93 -2.31
CA ALA A 57 12.61 4.59 -2.15
C ALA A 57 11.08 4.56 -2.31
N LEU A 58 10.38 5.48 -1.65
CA LEU A 58 8.92 5.60 -1.73
C LEU A 58 8.46 6.06 -3.12
N PHE A 59 9.23 6.89 -3.81
CA PHE A 59 8.91 7.29 -5.19
C PHE A 59 8.78 6.07 -6.11
N VAL A 60 9.72 5.12 -6.02
CA VAL A 60 9.66 3.87 -6.79
C VAL A 60 8.49 3.00 -6.34
N HIS A 61 8.26 2.89 -5.02
CA HIS A 61 7.14 2.11 -4.45
C HIS A 61 5.76 2.63 -4.92
N ASN A 62 5.60 3.95 -4.95
CA ASN A 62 4.37 4.62 -5.35
C ASN A 62 3.95 4.34 -6.80
N ILE A 63 4.92 4.09 -7.68
CA ILE A 63 4.64 3.71 -9.07
C ILE A 63 3.96 2.33 -9.08
N SER A 64 4.53 1.33 -8.40
CA SER A 64 3.93 0.00 -8.31
C SER A 64 2.55 0.01 -7.65
N GLU A 65 2.36 0.80 -6.60
CA GLU A 65 1.06 0.93 -5.94
C GLU A 65 0.00 1.61 -6.80
N GLY A 66 0.40 2.61 -7.61
CA GLY A 66 -0.48 3.25 -8.57
C GLY A 66 -1.07 2.23 -9.56
N PHE A 67 -0.24 1.31 -10.04
CA PHE A 67 -0.68 0.19 -10.87
C PHE A 67 -1.58 -0.79 -10.09
N ALA A 68 -1.21 -1.13 -8.85
CA ALA A 68 -1.98 -2.02 -7.99
C ALA A 68 -3.38 -1.46 -7.66
N MET A 69 -3.55 -0.14 -7.56
CA MET A 69 -4.86 0.50 -7.40
C MET A 69 -5.66 0.63 -8.69
N ALA A 70 -4.99 0.90 -9.81
CA ALA A 70 -5.68 1.21 -11.06
C ALA A 70 -6.51 0.04 -11.59
N LEU A 71 -6.03 -1.20 -11.42
CA LEU A 71 -6.72 -2.41 -11.89
C LEU A 71 -8.02 -2.69 -11.12
N PRO A 72 -8.04 -2.77 -9.77
CA PRO A 72 -9.27 -2.94 -9.01
C PRO A 72 -10.26 -1.78 -9.22
N LEU A 73 -9.80 -0.53 -9.28
CA LEU A 73 -10.64 0.63 -9.64
C LEU A 73 -11.23 0.50 -11.05
N TYR A 74 -10.47 -0.02 -12.01
CA TYR A 74 -10.99 -0.25 -13.36
C TYR A 74 -12.08 -1.32 -13.37
N MET A 75 -11.86 -2.44 -12.67
CA MET A 75 -12.86 -3.50 -12.52
C MET A 75 -14.13 -2.99 -11.82
N ALA A 76 -13.98 -2.04 -10.89
CA ALA A 76 -15.08 -1.43 -10.15
C ALA A 76 -15.84 -0.35 -10.96
N LEU A 77 -15.14 0.57 -11.63
CA LEU A 77 -15.74 1.74 -12.29
C LEU A 77 -16.05 1.51 -13.78
N GLY A 78 -15.48 0.47 -14.40
CA GLY A 78 -15.65 0.15 -15.82
C GLY A 78 -15.03 1.16 -16.80
N SER A 79 -14.32 2.18 -16.31
CA SER A 79 -13.74 3.24 -17.14
C SER A 79 -12.26 3.46 -16.80
N ARG A 80 -11.39 3.31 -17.81
CA ARG A 80 -9.93 3.46 -17.68
C ARG A 80 -9.54 4.85 -17.17
N LEU A 81 -10.15 5.89 -17.73
CA LEU A 81 -9.85 7.27 -17.35
C LEU A 81 -10.29 7.56 -15.91
N ARG A 82 -11.47 7.10 -15.50
CA ARG A 82 -11.94 7.27 -14.12
C ARG A 82 -11.06 6.51 -13.14
N ALA A 83 -10.68 5.28 -13.46
CA ALA A 83 -9.78 4.48 -12.62
C ALA A 83 -8.41 5.16 -12.44
N LEU A 84 -7.85 5.71 -13.52
CA LEU A 84 -6.58 6.44 -13.46
C LEU A 84 -6.71 7.72 -12.63
N LEU A 85 -7.76 8.52 -12.84
CA LEU A 85 -7.99 9.77 -12.11
C LEU A 85 -8.21 9.50 -10.61
N TRP A 86 -9.04 8.53 -10.25
CA TRP A 86 -9.29 8.18 -8.86
C TRP A 86 -8.07 7.55 -8.19
N SER A 87 -7.34 6.66 -8.88
CA SER A 87 -6.08 6.10 -8.36
C SER A 87 -5.04 7.20 -8.14
N SER A 88 -4.90 8.14 -9.09
CA SER A 88 -3.99 9.27 -8.95
C SER A 88 -4.41 10.23 -7.83
N LEU A 89 -5.72 10.46 -7.64
CA LEU A 89 -6.23 11.36 -6.60
C LEU A 89 -6.04 10.74 -5.22
N LEU A 90 -6.52 9.51 -5.03
CA LEU A 90 -6.43 8.77 -3.77
C LEU A 90 -4.97 8.47 -3.42
N GLY A 91 -4.19 7.96 -4.37
CA GLY A 91 -2.78 7.69 -4.19
C GLY A 91 -1.95 8.95 -3.96
N GLY A 92 -2.11 9.93 -4.85
CA GLY A 92 -1.27 11.13 -4.89
C GLY A 92 -1.53 12.10 -3.76
N LEU A 93 -2.77 12.21 -3.25
CA LEU A 93 -3.10 13.14 -2.16
C LEU A 93 -2.91 12.54 -0.76
N SER A 94 -3.04 11.21 -0.59
CA SER A 94 -2.91 10.59 0.73
C SER A 94 -1.54 10.84 1.38
N GLN A 95 -0.46 10.80 0.60
CA GLN A 95 0.89 10.97 1.13
C GLN A 95 1.19 12.42 1.58
N PRO A 96 0.87 13.48 0.79
CA PRO A 96 0.89 14.86 1.28
C PRO A 96 0.04 15.10 2.53
N LEU A 97 -1.14 14.48 2.61
CA LEU A 97 -1.99 14.59 3.80
C LEU A 97 -1.35 13.93 5.03
N GLY A 98 -0.74 12.76 4.87
CA GLY A 98 0.04 12.12 5.93
C GLY A 98 1.21 12.98 6.42
N ALA A 99 1.94 13.60 5.50
CA ALA A 99 3.00 14.55 5.82
C ALA A 99 2.46 15.81 6.55
N ALA A 100 1.31 16.32 6.15
CA ALA A 100 0.67 17.46 6.81
C ALA A 100 0.24 17.13 8.25
N ILE A 101 -0.27 15.91 8.51
CA ILE A 101 -0.56 15.43 9.87
C ILE A 101 0.73 15.38 10.69
N ALA A 102 1.84 14.93 10.11
CA ALA A 102 3.14 14.95 10.80
C ALA A 102 3.57 16.38 11.16
N VAL A 103 3.51 17.32 10.22
CA VAL A 103 3.81 18.75 10.47
C VAL A 103 2.99 19.29 11.64
N LEU A 104 1.68 19.03 11.67
CA LEU A 104 0.79 19.49 12.73
C LEU A 104 1.18 18.87 14.08
N TRP A 105 1.45 17.56 14.10
CA TRP A 105 1.89 16.85 15.30
C TRP A 105 3.19 17.43 15.87
N PHE A 106 4.22 17.62 15.03
CA PHE A 106 5.50 18.21 15.44
C PHE A 106 5.35 19.64 15.93
N ARG A 107 4.45 20.44 15.31
CA ARG A 107 4.14 21.79 15.80
C ARG A 107 3.53 21.75 17.20
N ILE A 108 2.54 20.90 17.45
CA ILE A 108 1.90 20.78 18.76
C ILE A 108 2.90 20.30 19.82
N ALA A 109 3.72 19.29 19.50
CA ALA A 109 4.73 18.76 20.41
C ALA A 109 5.79 19.81 20.81
N ASN A 110 6.18 20.69 19.88
CA ASN A 110 7.08 21.81 20.19
C ASN A 110 6.43 22.83 21.14
N HIS A 111 5.12 23.07 21.06
CA HIS A 111 4.41 23.98 21.97
C HIS A 111 4.27 23.41 23.39
N THR A 112 4.28 22.09 23.56
CA THR A 112 4.14 21.43 24.87
C THR A 112 5.47 21.11 25.57
N HIS A 113 6.62 21.58 25.04
CA HIS A 113 7.97 21.24 25.52
C HIS A 113 8.26 19.73 25.57
N MET A 114 7.44 18.91 24.91
CA MET A 114 7.66 17.49 24.76
C MET A 114 8.42 17.28 23.46
N ALA A 115 9.76 17.37 23.54
CA ALA A 115 10.59 16.92 22.43
C ALA A 115 10.22 15.46 22.11
N PRO A 116 9.91 15.11 20.84
CA PRO A 116 9.55 13.76 20.49
C PRO A 116 10.72 12.83 20.83
N SER A 117 10.52 12.00 21.85
CA SER A 117 11.55 11.08 22.34
C SER A 117 11.77 9.94 21.35
N ALA A 118 12.91 9.25 21.44
CA ALA A 118 13.18 8.05 20.65
C ALA A 118 12.05 7.01 20.75
N VAL A 119 11.38 6.94 21.92
CA VAL A 119 10.22 6.09 22.15
C VAL A 119 9.02 6.50 21.29
N ALA A 120 8.77 7.81 21.13
CA ALA A 120 7.69 8.29 20.28
C ALA A 120 7.91 7.89 18.81
N TYR A 121 9.12 8.09 18.28
CA TYR A 121 9.47 7.62 16.94
C TYR A 121 9.32 6.11 16.81
N ALA A 122 9.82 5.32 17.77
CA ALA A 122 9.71 3.86 17.75
C ALA A 122 8.25 3.37 17.73
N CYS A 123 7.37 3.94 18.58
CA CYS A 123 5.94 3.63 18.58
C CYS A 123 5.28 3.95 17.23
N MET A 124 5.64 5.07 16.63
CA MET A 124 5.09 5.49 15.33
C MET A 124 5.54 4.59 14.18
N PHE A 125 6.83 4.21 14.15
CA PHE A 125 7.34 3.22 13.20
C PHE A 125 6.66 1.86 13.40
N ALA A 126 6.43 1.43 14.64
CA ALA A 126 5.75 0.16 14.94
C ALA A 126 4.29 0.15 14.45
N VAL A 127 3.52 1.21 14.72
CA VAL A 127 2.13 1.35 14.22
C VAL A 127 2.10 1.36 12.70
N THR A 128 3.01 2.12 12.07
CA THR A 128 3.10 2.17 10.61
C THR A 128 3.45 0.82 10.02
N ALA A 129 4.44 0.12 10.56
CA ALA A 129 4.82 -1.22 10.12
C ALA A 129 3.65 -2.21 10.24
N GLY A 130 2.88 -2.15 11.34
CA GLY A 130 1.69 -2.97 11.51
C GLY A 130 0.61 -2.71 10.45
N ILE A 131 0.36 -1.43 10.12
CA ILE A 131 -0.56 -1.06 9.04
C ILE A 131 -0.05 -1.60 7.69
N MET A 132 1.24 -1.46 7.40
CA MET A 132 1.85 -1.96 6.16
C MET A 132 1.73 -3.47 6.00
N VAL A 133 1.98 -4.23 7.07
CA VAL A 133 1.82 -5.68 7.07
C VAL A 133 0.36 -6.07 6.82
N SER A 134 -0.60 -5.39 7.47
CA SER A 134 -2.02 -5.66 7.28
C SER A 134 -2.47 -5.45 5.82
N VAL A 135 -2.06 -4.34 5.20
CA VAL A 135 -2.42 -4.07 3.80
C VAL A 135 -1.71 -5.03 2.83
N ALA A 136 -0.45 -5.36 3.09
CA ALA A 136 0.28 -6.35 2.28
C ALA A 136 -0.42 -7.72 2.29
N LEU A 137 -0.90 -8.19 3.45
CA LEU A 137 -1.66 -9.43 3.57
C LEU A 137 -3.00 -9.35 2.82
N GLN A 138 -3.70 -8.21 2.90
CA GLN A 138 -4.96 -8.01 2.20
C GLN A 138 -4.79 -8.06 0.67
N LEU A 139 -3.76 -7.39 0.15
CA LEU A 139 -3.42 -7.41 -1.28
C LEU A 139 -2.97 -8.80 -1.75
N PHE A 140 -2.24 -9.53 -0.91
CA PHE A 140 -1.85 -10.90 -1.22
C PHE A 140 -3.06 -11.82 -1.34
N VAL A 141 -4.01 -11.75 -0.40
CA VAL A 141 -5.25 -12.53 -0.46
C VAL A 141 -6.09 -12.16 -1.68
N GLU A 142 -6.19 -10.87 -2.01
CA GLU A 142 -6.89 -10.43 -3.22
C GLU A 142 -6.26 -10.98 -4.49
N ALA A 143 -4.92 -10.92 -4.60
CA ALA A 143 -4.20 -11.47 -5.75
C ALA A 143 -4.46 -12.98 -5.91
N LEU A 144 -4.54 -13.74 -4.82
CA LEU A 144 -4.89 -15.17 -4.84
C LEU A 144 -6.35 -15.46 -5.26
N CYS A 145 -7.24 -14.48 -5.10
CA CYS A 145 -8.64 -14.58 -5.49
C CYS A 145 -8.88 -14.15 -6.94
N LEU A 146 -8.11 -13.20 -7.45
CA LEU A 146 -8.25 -12.66 -8.81
C LEU A 146 -7.48 -13.47 -9.87
N ASP A 147 -6.39 -14.13 -9.50
CA ASP A 147 -5.57 -14.90 -10.45
C ASP A 147 -6.05 -16.35 -10.61
N HIS A 148 -6.01 -16.85 -11.85
CA HIS A 148 -6.35 -18.23 -12.18
C HIS A 148 -5.25 -19.21 -11.76
N ASN A 149 -3.99 -18.76 -11.66
CA ASN A 149 -2.83 -19.55 -11.31
C ASN A 149 -2.23 -19.13 -9.96
N ARG A 150 -2.88 -19.59 -8.88
CA ARG A 150 -2.49 -19.31 -7.49
C ARG A 150 -1.03 -19.61 -7.16
N ASN A 151 -0.47 -20.67 -7.75
CA ASN A 151 0.93 -21.04 -7.52
C ASN A 151 1.90 -19.96 -8.00
N LEU A 152 1.58 -19.28 -9.10
CA LEU A 152 2.40 -18.19 -9.63
C LEU A 152 2.37 -16.98 -8.70
N CYS A 153 1.19 -16.62 -8.18
CA CYS A 153 1.03 -15.54 -7.22
C CYS A 153 1.80 -15.82 -5.91
N ILE A 154 1.71 -17.05 -5.39
CA ILE A 154 2.47 -17.48 -4.20
C ILE A 154 3.97 -17.39 -4.47
N PHE A 155 4.43 -17.89 -5.61
CA PHE A 155 5.85 -17.82 -5.99
C PHE A 155 6.38 -16.39 -6.02
N PHE A 156 5.68 -15.45 -6.68
CA PHE A 156 6.09 -14.05 -6.71
C PHE A 156 6.01 -13.38 -5.33
N GLY A 157 5.03 -13.75 -4.49
CA GLY A 157 4.95 -13.29 -3.11
C GLY A 157 6.19 -13.68 -2.29
N PHE A 158 6.57 -14.96 -2.31
CA PHE A 158 7.77 -15.44 -1.62
C PHE A 158 9.06 -14.90 -2.22
N LEU A 159 9.14 -14.79 -3.56
CA LEU A 159 10.30 -14.19 -4.24
C LEU A 159 10.49 -12.73 -3.81
N GLY A 160 9.41 -11.94 -3.74
CA GLY A 160 9.44 -10.57 -3.24
C GLY A 160 9.93 -10.49 -1.79
N MET A 161 9.38 -11.33 -0.90
CA MET A 161 9.83 -11.40 0.50
C MET A 161 11.32 -11.77 0.63
N ALA A 162 11.80 -12.73 -0.18
CA ALA A 162 13.20 -13.12 -0.20
C ALA A 162 14.11 -11.99 -0.70
N LEU A 163 13.73 -11.30 -1.78
CA LEU A 163 14.47 -10.15 -2.31
C LEU A 163 14.59 -9.01 -1.30
N LEU A 164 13.49 -8.69 -0.60
CA LEU A 164 13.50 -7.68 0.47
C LEU A 164 14.41 -8.10 1.63
N GLY A 165 14.35 -9.36 2.05
CA GLY A 165 15.20 -9.90 3.11
C GLY A 165 16.69 -9.86 2.75
N VAL A 166 17.05 -10.29 1.54
CA VAL A 166 18.45 -10.25 1.05
C VAL A 166 18.94 -8.81 0.91
N SER A 167 18.11 -7.92 0.34
CA SER A 167 18.44 -6.49 0.21
C SER A 167 18.73 -5.86 1.58
N SER A 168 17.89 -6.14 2.58
CA SER A 168 18.08 -5.64 3.94
C SER A 168 19.33 -6.21 4.60
N ALA A 169 19.63 -7.50 4.41
CA ALA A 169 20.83 -8.13 4.95
C ALA A 169 22.12 -7.50 4.39
N ILE A 170 22.15 -7.25 3.08
CA ILE A 170 23.27 -6.58 2.42
C ILE A 170 23.42 -5.14 2.93
N ALA A 171 22.31 -4.40 3.03
CA ALA A 171 22.33 -3.02 3.52
C ALA A 171 22.79 -2.92 4.99
N SER A 172 22.53 -3.94 5.81
CA SER A 172 22.98 -3.98 7.22
C SER A 172 24.46 -4.33 7.39
N ALA A 173 25.13 -4.79 6.34
CA ALA A 173 26.53 -5.19 6.36
C ALA A 173 27.50 -4.04 6.02
N HIS A 174 26.98 -2.85 5.71
CA HIS A 174 27.72 -1.63 5.37
C HIS A 174 27.25 -0.44 6.21
#